data_AF-A0A6I7QUP4-F1
#
_entry.id   AF-A0A6I7QUP4-F1
#
_cell.length_a   1.000
_cell.length_b   1.000
_cell.length_c   1.000
_cell.angle_alpha   90.00
_cell.angle_beta   90.00
_cell.angle_gamma   90.00
#
_symmetry.space_group_name_H-M   'P 1'
#
loop_
_entity.id
_entity.type
_entity.pdbx_description
1 polymer ?
#
loop_
_entity_poly.entity_id
_entity_poly.type
_entity_poly.pdbx_seq_one_letter_code
_entity_poly.pdbx_strand_id
1 'polypeptide(L)'
;MWKKLSDALGRNEYYLLWLKDAWPYLTGALLLSILQIATMAVAGNPWGISGAITNWGAWTIEALGGSVEHWYYFSSESARAVLDRGILQDPVSIRNFGIIAGALFSVLIASSFKLKKIRTGKQVTAAVLGGLLMGYGMRVALGCNIGAFYSGISVLSLAGWVYGVFLLLGAIVGGKLLVRFFM
;
A
#
# COMPACT_ATOMS: atom_id res chain seq x y z
N MET A 1 1.34 -37.24 6.99
CA MET A 1 0.68 -36.34 7.96
C MET A 1 0.16 -35.07 7.29
N TRP A 2 1.00 -34.31 6.58
CA TRP A 2 0.63 -33.04 5.93
C TRP A 2 -0.48 -33.14 4.85
N LYS A 3 -0.43 -34.16 3.99
CA LYS A 3 -1.48 -34.42 2.97
C LYS A 3 -2.86 -34.71 3.58
N LYS A 4 -2.92 -35.52 4.64
CA LYS A 4 -4.19 -35.80 5.34
C LYS A 4 -4.79 -34.54 5.96
N LEU A 5 -3.96 -33.65 6.50
CA LEU A 5 -4.40 -32.37 7.06
C LEU A 5 -4.88 -31.41 5.97
N SER A 6 -4.16 -31.29 4.85
CA SER A 6 -4.60 -30.45 3.73
C SER A 6 -5.90 -30.94 3.11
N ASP A 7 -6.08 -32.26 3.00
CA ASP A 7 -7.31 -32.86 2.45
C ASP A 7 -8.49 -32.74 3.43
N ALA A 8 -8.24 -32.69 4.73
CA ALA A 8 -9.25 -32.41 5.74
C ALA A 8 -9.65 -30.91 5.74
N LEU A 9 -8.68 -30.00 5.70
CA LEU A 9 -8.93 -28.55 5.63
C LEU A 9 -9.61 -28.15 4.31
N GLY A 10 -9.22 -28.75 3.19
CA GLY A 10 -9.82 -28.48 1.88
C GLY A 10 -11.29 -28.90 1.76
N ARG A 11 -11.82 -29.66 2.72
CA ARG A 11 -13.23 -30.06 2.81
C ARG A 11 -14.00 -29.30 3.89
N ASN A 12 -13.34 -28.49 4.71
CA ASN A 12 -13.99 -27.73 5.77
C ASN A 12 -14.54 -26.42 5.21
N GLU A 13 -15.86 -26.29 5.20
CA GLU A 13 -16.58 -25.14 4.67
C GLU A 13 -16.17 -23.81 5.33
N TYR A 14 -15.93 -23.80 6.64
CA TYR A 14 -15.50 -22.60 7.36
C TYR A 14 -14.07 -22.18 6.99
N TYR A 15 -13.17 -23.14 6.78
CA TYR A 15 -11.81 -22.84 6.32
C TYR A 15 -11.84 -22.25 4.91
N LEU A 16 -12.66 -22.80 4.02
CA LEU A 16 -12.82 -22.27 2.67
C LEU A 16 -13.40 -20.86 2.69
N LEU A 17 -14.53 -20.65 3.39
CA LEU A 17 -15.23 -19.36 3.46
C LEU A 17 -14.38 -18.25 4.08
N TRP A 18 -13.72 -18.52 5.22
CA TRP A 18 -13.04 -17.46 5.98
C TRP A 18 -11.59 -17.25 5.58
N LEU A 19 -10.89 -18.29 5.14
CA LEU A 19 -9.43 -18.26 5.03
C LEU A 19 -8.89 -18.52 3.63
N LYS A 20 -9.70 -19.07 2.71
CA LYS A 20 -9.25 -19.40 1.35
C LYS A 20 -9.95 -18.60 0.27
N ASP A 21 -11.26 -18.45 0.37
CA ASP A 21 -12.09 -17.77 -0.62
C ASP A 21 -12.12 -16.26 -0.37
N ALA A 22 -12.31 -15.50 -1.45
CA ALA A 22 -12.39 -14.05 -1.35
C ALA A 22 -13.68 -13.64 -0.65
N TRP A 23 -13.55 -12.77 0.37
CA TRP A 23 -14.72 -12.25 1.09
C TRP A 23 -15.58 -11.38 0.17
N PRO A 24 -16.90 -11.30 0.44
CA PRO A 24 -17.78 -10.37 -0.24
C PRO A 24 -17.26 -8.94 -0.14
N TYR A 25 -17.46 -8.14 -1.20
CA TYR A 25 -17.02 -6.74 -1.25
C TYR A 25 -17.52 -5.93 -0.05
N LEU A 26 -18.74 -6.20 0.42
CA LEU A 26 -19.32 -5.54 1.58
C LEU A 26 -18.52 -5.80 2.86
N THR A 27 -18.14 -7.05 3.10
CA THR A 27 -17.32 -7.42 4.28
C THR A 27 -15.97 -6.72 4.24
N GLY A 28 -15.31 -6.71 3.07
CA GLY A 28 -14.06 -5.98 2.89
C GLY A 28 -14.20 -4.48 3.15
N ALA A 29 -15.24 -3.85 2.59
CA ALA A 29 -15.49 -2.42 2.77
C ALA A 29 -15.76 -2.05 4.24
N LEU A 30 -16.57 -2.85 4.94
CA LEU A 30 -16.87 -2.63 6.36
C LEU A 30 -15.60 -2.73 7.21
N LEU A 31 -14.80 -3.78 7.02
CA LEU A 31 -13.59 -3.99 7.80
C LEU A 31 -12.53 -2.93 7.55
N LEU A 32 -12.31 -2.56 6.28
CA LEU A 32 -11.39 -1.47 5.94
C LEU A 32 -11.83 -0.16 6.60
N SER A 33 -13.14 0.12 6.65
CA SER A 33 -13.68 1.32 7.29
C SER A 33 -13.52 1.30 8.80
N ILE A 34 -13.81 0.17 9.46
CA ILE A 34 -13.59 0.03 10.90
C ILE A 34 -12.11 0.19 11.25
N LEU A 35 -11.22 -0.46 10.48
CA LEU A 35 -9.77 -0.36 10.68
C LEU A 35 -9.25 1.06 10.43
N GLN A 36 -9.80 1.77 9.44
CA GLN A 36 -9.45 3.17 9.19
C GLN A 36 -9.85 4.06 10.35
N ILE A 37 -11.06 3.89 10.89
CA ILE A 37 -11.55 4.64 12.04
C ILE A 37 -10.68 4.35 13.26
N ALA A 38 -10.41 3.08 13.56
CA ALA A 38 -9.56 2.67 14.67
C ALA A 38 -8.14 3.25 14.54
N THR A 39 -7.58 3.20 13.33
CA THR A 39 -6.26 3.77 13.04
C THR A 39 -6.23 5.27 13.26
N MET A 40 -7.26 5.99 12.80
CA MET A 40 -7.36 7.43 12.99
C MET A 40 -7.54 7.79 14.46
N ALA A 41 -8.33 7.03 15.21
CA ALA A 41 -8.57 7.23 16.64
C ALA A 41 -7.30 7.01 17.48
N VAL A 42 -6.45 6.04 17.13
CA VAL A 42 -5.22 5.73 17.88
C VAL A 42 -4.05 6.61 17.45
N ALA A 43 -3.83 6.77 16.13
CA ALA A 43 -2.64 7.44 15.60
C ALA A 43 -2.81 8.94 15.35
N GLY A 44 -4.05 9.46 15.42
CA GLY A 44 -4.36 10.87 15.15
C GLY A 44 -4.18 11.30 13.69
N ASN A 45 -3.86 10.35 12.79
CA ASN A 45 -3.69 10.61 11.36
C ASN A 45 -4.31 9.48 10.51
N PRO A 46 -4.79 9.79 9.30
CA PRO A 46 -5.36 8.80 8.41
C PRO A 46 -4.30 7.79 7.95
N TRP A 47 -4.77 6.69 7.35
CA TRP A 47 -3.88 5.66 6.85
C TRP A 47 -3.14 6.18 5.60
N GLY A 48 -1.82 6.06 5.60
CA GLY A 48 -0.97 6.42 4.47
C GLY A 48 0.13 5.40 4.21
N ILE A 49 0.42 5.16 2.93
CA ILE A 49 1.55 4.33 2.47
C ILE A 49 2.68 5.22 1.95
N SER A 50 2.31 6.27 1.21
CA SER A 50 3.25 7.14 0.50
C SER A 50 4.20 7.90 1.43
N GLY A 51 3.81 8.19 2.67
CA GLY A 51 4.70 8.80 3.67
C GLY A 51 5.82 7.83 4.09
N ALA A 52 5.45 6.59 4.45
CA ALA A 52 6.42 5.58 4.87
C ALA A 52 7.47 5.29 3.79
N ILE A 53 7.06 5.15 2.53
CA ILE A 53 8.01 4.91 1.42
C ILE A 53 9.01 6.07 1.28
N THR A 54 8.55 7.31 1.41
CA THR A 54 9.44 8.48 1.35
C THR A 54 10.41 8.51 2.53
N ASN A 55 9.92 8.22 3.74
CA ASN A 55 10.76 8.17 4.94
C ASN A 55 11.80 7.04 4.83
N TRP A 56 11.40 5.87 4.35
CA TRP A 56 12.31 4.73 4.13
C TRP A 56 13.39 5.06 3.10
N GLY A 57 13.01 5.74 2.02
CA GLY A 57 13.97 6.26 1.04
C GLY A 57 14.95 7.26 1.65
N ALA A 58 14.45 8.19 2.46
CA ALA A 58 15.26 9.19 3.14
C ALA A 58 16.27 8.57 4.11
N TRP A 59 15.82 7.68 4.99
CA TRP A 59 16.69 6.94 5.92
C TRP A 59 17.70 6.06 5.20
N THR A 60 17.34 5.49 4.04
CA THR A 60 18.30 4.72 3.23
C THR A 60 19.41 5.61 2.69
N ILE A 61 19.08 6.84 2.27
CA ILE A 61 20.06 7.81 1.76
C ILE A 61 20.96 8.32 2.91
N GLU A 62 20.39 8.59 4.08
CA GLU A 62 21.15 8.96 5.27
C GLU A 62 22.11 7.85 5.72
N ALA A 63 21.65 6.59 5.69
CA ALA A 63 22.50 5.44 5.98
C ALA A 63 23.67 5.28 4.99
N LEU A 64 23.53 5.77 3.76
CA LEU A 64 24.58 5.81 2.74
C LEU A 64 25.45 7.07 2.82
N GLY A 65 25.25 7.93 3.83
CA GLY A 65 26.03 9.15 4.07
C GLY A 65 25.54 10.39 3.32
N GLY A 66 24.33 10.36 2.73
CA GLY A 66 23.70 11.53 2.12
C GLY A 66 22.89 12.36 3.12
N SER A 67 22.67 13.64 2.83
CA SER A 67 21.83 14.54 3.64
C SER A 67 20.48 14.82 2.96
N VAL A 68 19.37 14.50 3.63
CA VAL A 68 17.99 14.71 3.12
C VAL A 68 17.23 15.82 3.83
N GLU A 69 17.80 16.35 4.92
CA GLU A 69 17.21 17.38 5.79
C GLU A 69 16.84 18.68 5.05
N HIS A 70 17.58 19.01 3.99
CA HIS A 70 17.36 20.22 3.20
C HIS A 70 16.28 20.09 2.12
N TRP A 71 15.72 18.90 1.93
CA TRP A 71 14.70 18.69 0.91
C TRP A 71 13.39 19.37 1.31
N TYR A 72 12.66 19.90 0.34
CA TYR A 72 11.37 20.57 0.56
C TYR A 72 10.39 19.71 1.38
N TYR A 73 10.41 18.39 1.19
CA TYR A 73 9.54 17.48 1.93
C TYR A 73 9.85 17.43 3.44
N PHE A 74 11.12 17.57 3.83
CA PHE A 74 11.57 17.57 5.22
C PHE A 74 11.78 19.00 5.75
N SER A 75 11.21 20.02 5.08
CA SER A 75 11.30 21.39 5.56
C SER A 75 10.40 21.67 6.76
N SER A 76 9.33 20.89 6.94
CA SER A 76 8.44 21.03 8.09
C SER A 76 9.01 20.37 9.34
N GLU A 77 8.78 20.99 10.50
CA GLU A 77 9.21 20.47 11.81
C GLU A 77 8.67 19.07 12.08
N SER A 78 7.43 18.79 11.68
CA SER A 78 6.82 17.47 11.80
C SER A 78 7.47 16.41 10.92
N ALA A 79 7.97 16.76 9.73
CA ALA A 79 8.68 15.82 8.86
C ALA A 79 10.12 15.58 9.33
N ARG A 80 10.80 16.60 9.86
CA ARG A 80 12.15 16.43 10.46
C ARG A 80 12.11 15.55 11.69
N ALA A 81 11.11 15.75 12.56
CA ALA A 81 10.92 14.91 13.73
C ALA A 81 10.71 13.42 13.39
N VAL A 82 10.29 13.10 12.16
CA VAL A 82 10.21 11.70 11.71
C VAL A 82 11.60 11.15 11.41
N LEU A 83 12.49 11.94 10.78
CA LEU A 83 13.87 11.51 10.50
C LEU A 83 14.59 11.08 11.79
N ASP A 84 14.46 11.88 12.86
CA ASP A 84 15.15 11.65 14.14
C ASP A 84 14.64 10.43 14.92
N ARG A 85 13.36 10.07 14.78
CA ARG A 85 12.70 8.98 15.54
C ARG A 85 13.05 7.59 14.99
N GLY A 86 13.46 7.51 13.73
CA GLY A 86 13.79 6.27 13.05
C GLY A 86 12.59 5.38 12.70
N ILE A 87 12.86 4.31 11.95
CA ILE A 87 11.86 3.43 11.31
C ILE A 87 10.87 2.80 12.30
N LEU A 88 11.33 2.38 13.47
CA LEU A 88 10.52 1.63 14.43
C LEU A 88 9.59 2.50 15.28
N GLN A 89 9.84 3.81 15.35
CA GLN A 89 9.02 4.74 16.13
C GLN A 89 8.06 5.55 15.27
N ASP A 90 8.14 5.43 13.94
CA ASP A 90 7.19 6.06 13.03
C ASP A 90 5.89 5.23 12.93
N PRO A 91 4.73 5.76 13.39
CA PRO A 91 3.46 5.05 13.33
C PRO A 91 3.03 4.70 11.91
N VAL A 92 3.45 5.47 10.90
CA VAL A 92 3.16 5.16 9.49
C VAL A 92 3.95 3.93 9.06
N SER A 93 5.24 3.86 9.40
CA SER A 93 6.12 2.71 9.12
C SER A 93 5.62 1.42 9.78
N ILE A 94 5.27 1.45 11.08
CA ILE A 94 4.76 0.26 11.79
C ILE A 94 3.50 -0.30 11.10
N ARG A 95 2.56 0.57 10.71
CA ARG A 95 1.36 0.16 9.97
C ARG A 95 1.71 -0.49 8.63
N ASN A 96 2.68 0.05 7.90
CA ASN A 96 3.12 -0.51 6.63
C ASN A 96 3.80 -1.88 6.80
N PHE A 97 4.61 -2.08 7.84
CA PHE A 97 5.10 -3.42 8.18
C PHE A 97 3.98 -4.38 8.55
N GLY A 98 2.97 -3.93 9.32
CA GLY A 98 1.78 -4.71 9.62
C GLY A 98 1.01 -5.16 8.38
N ILE A 99 0.90 -4.30 7.37
CA ILE A 99 0.26 -4.64 6.08
C ILE A 99 1.07 -5.70 5.34
N ILE A 100 2.39 -5.53 5.25
CA ILE A 100 3.27 -6.48 4.56
C ILE A 100 3.21 -7.86 5.24
N ALA A 101 3.37 -7.88 6.58
CA ALA A 101 3.31 -9.10 7.37
C ALA A 101 1.92 -9.76 7.32
N GLY A 102 0.86 -8.96 7.43
CA GLY A 102 -0.53 -9.44 7.37
C GLY A 102 -0.89 -10.02 5.99
N ALA A 103 -0.46 -9.37 4.91
CA ALA A 103 -0.64 -9.87 3.55
C ALA A 103 0.11 -11.18 3.33
N LEU A 104 1.36 -11.28 3.81
CA LEU A 104 2.14 -12.51 3.75
C LEU A 104 1.46 -13.64 4.54
N PHE A 105 1.05 -13.36 5.78
CA PHE A 105 0.36 -14.32 6.64
C PHE A 105 -0.95 -14.82 6.02
N SER A 106 -1.77 -13.91 5.48
CA SER A 106 -3.03 -14.23 4.81
C SER A 106 -2.81 -15.18 3.62
N VAL A 107 -1.82 -14.89 2.76
CA VAL A 107 -1.51 -15.73 1.59
C VAL A 107 -0.95 -17.10 1.97
N LEU A 108 -0.18 -17.19 3.06
CA LEU A 108 0.33 -18.45 3.60
C LEU A 108 -0.79 -19.31 4.17
N ILE A 109 -1.72 -18.73 4.94
CA ILE A 109 -2.90 -19.45 5.45
C ILE A 109 -3.79 -19.93 4.30
N ALA A 110 -4.04 -19.06 3.31
CA ALA A 110 -4.81 -19.42 2.12
C ALA A 110 -4.11 -20.49 1.25
N SER A 111 -2.90 -20.92 1.62
CA SER A 111 -2.05 -21.87 0.91
C SER A 111 -1.87 -21.49 -0.57
N SER A 112 -1.93 -20.19 -0.86
CA SER A 112 -1.93 -19.60 -2.21
C SER A 112 -0.65 -18.85 -2.52
N PHE A 113 0.37 -18.98 -1.65
CA PHE A 113 1.69 -18.40 -1.86
C PHE A 113 2.36 -18.97 -3.11
N LYS A 114 2.63 -18.11 -4.08
CA LYS A 114 3.29 -18.47 -5.33
C LYS A 114 4.34 -17.45 -5.69
N LEU A 115 5.60 -17.88 -5.74
CA LEU A 115 6.69 -17.08 -6.28
C LEU A 115 6.61 -17.09 -7.81
N LYS A 116 6.13 -15.98 -8.39
CA LYS A 116 6.09 -15.80 -9.85
C LYS A 116 7.46 -15.33 -10.33
N LYS A 117 8.09 -16.09 -11.23
CA LYS A 117 9.30 -15.63 -11.93
C LYS A 117 8.92 -14.55 -12.94
N ILE A 118 9.78 -13.54 -13.05
CA ILE A 118 9.68 -12.51 -14.09
C ILE A 118 9.99 -13.18 -15.43
N ARG A 119 9.05 -13.10 -16.39
CA ARG A 119 9.15 -13.84 -17.65
C ARG A 119 9.86 -13.07 -18.76
N THR A 120 9.78 -11.74 -18.75
CA THR A 120 10.24 -10.89 -19.86
C THR A 120 10.85 -9.59 -19.34
N GLY A 121 11.94 -9.11 -19.96
CA GLY A 121 12.53 -7.80 -19.66
C GLY A 121 11.53 -6.64 -19.77
N LYS A 122 10.57 -6.74 -20.71
CA LYS A 122 9.44 -5.80 -20.85
C LYS A 122 8.62 -5.65 -19.56
N GLN A 123 8.43 -6.74 -18.81
CA GLN A 123 7.70 -6.71 -17.54
C GLN A 123 8.48 -5.94 -16.47
N VAL A 124 9.81 -6.07 -16.45
CA VAL A 124 10.67 -5.30 -15.56
C VAL A 124 10.60 -3.81 -15.90
N THR A 125 10.75 -3.47 -17.17
CA THR A 125 10.69 -2.06 -17.62
C THR A 125 9.32 -1.45 -17.30
N ALA A 126 8.23 -2.20 -17.49
CA ALA A 126 6.89 -1.74 -17.14
C ALA A 126 6.73 -1.49 -15.63
N ALA A 127 7.25 -2.41 -14.79
CA ALA A 127 7.18 -2.28 -13.34
C ALA A 127 8.02 -1.09 -12.82
N VAL A 128 9.23 -0.91 -13.34
CA VAL A 128 10.11 0.21 -12.98
C VAL A 128 9.50 1.54 -13.40
N LEU A 129 9.09 1.67 -14.66
CA LEU A 129 8.46 2.90 -15.17
C LEU A 129 7.16 3.20 -14.43
N GLY A 130 6.31 2.20 -14.21
CA GLY A 130 5.07 2.35 -13.44
C GLY A 130 5.32 2.78 -12.00
N GLY A 131 6.31 2.19 -11.34
CA GLY A 131 6.71 2.56 -9.98
C GLY A 131 7.21 4.00 -9.88
N LEU A 132 8.05 4.44 -10.83
CA LEU A 132 8.55 5.81 -10.90
C LEU A 132 7.42 6.82 -11.13
N LEU A 133 6.52 6.55 -12.07
CA LEU A 133 5.35 7.39 -12.34
C LEU A 133 4.42 7.47 -11.13
N MET A 134 4.20 6.35 -10.43
CA MET A 134 3.40 6.31 -9.21
C MET A 134 4.05 7.11 -8.07
N GLY A 135 5.37 6.98 -7.89
CA GLY A 135 6.15 7.72 -6.91
C GLY A 135 6.16 9.23 -7.17
N TYR A 136 6.31 9.63 -8.43
CA TYR A 136 6.21 11.03 -8.84
C TYR A 136 4.79 11.57 -8.61
N GLY A 137 3.78 10.85 -9.09
CA GLY A 137 2.37 11.25 -8.96
C GLY A 137 1.93 11.42 -7.51
N MET A 138 2.34 10.52 -6.61
CA MET A 138 1.97 10.63 -5.20
C MET A 138 2.62 11.83 -4.48
N ARG A 139 3.71 12.38 -5.01
CA ARG A 139 4.32 13.62 -4.48
C ARG A 139 3.61 14.85 -5.03
N VAL A 140 3.32 14.88 -6.33
CA VAL A 140 2.56 15.98 -6.95
C VAL A 140 1.15 16.09 -6.35
N ALA A 141 0.49 14.96 -6.13
CA ALA A 141 -0.86 14.91 -5.55
C ALA A 141 -0.87 14.95 -4.01
N LEU A 142 0.30 15.01 -3.35
CA LEU A 142 0.47 15.01 -1.89
C LEU A 142 -0.26 13.85 -1.18
N GLY A 143 -0.41 12.71 -1.83
CA GLY A 143 -1.14 11.58 -1.27
C GLY A 143 -1.15 10.34 -2.15
N CYS A 144 -1.75 9.29 -1.62
CA CYS A 144 -1.95 8.01 -2.30
C CYS A 144 -3.44 7.64 -2.31
N ASN A 145 -3.80 6.52 -2.94
CA ASN A 145 -5.21 6.09 -3.03
C ASN A 145 -5.89 5.93 -1.67
N ILE A 146 -5.17 5.52 -0.62
CA ILE A 146 -5.78 5.39 0.71
C ILE A 146 -5.90 6.75 1.42
N GLY A 147 -4.90 7.62 1.26
CA GLY A 147 -4.89 8.93 1.92
C GLY A 147 -5.71 9.99 1.18
N ALA A 148 -5.38 10.25 -0.08
CA ALA A 148 -6.01 11.30 -0.89
C ALA A 148 -7.42 10.92 -1.36
N PHE A 149 -7.62 9.67 -1.80
CA PHE A 149 -8.93 9.23 -2.31
C PHE A 149 -9.82 8.70 -1.19
N TYR A 150 -9.48 7.57 -0.58
CA TYR A 150 -10.36 6.90 0.39
C TYR A 150 -10.63 7.76 1.63
N SER A 151 -9.57 8.21 2.32
CA SER A 151 -9.73 9.06 3.51
C SER A 151 -10.30 10.44 3.13
N GLY A 152 -9.88 11.03 2.01
CA GLY A 152 -10.39 12.32 1.53
C GLY A 152 -11.90 12.32 1.24
N ILE A 153 -12.40 11.30 0.55
CA ILE A 153 -13.83 11.18 0.26
C ILE A 153 -14.65 10.91 1.52
N SER A 154 -14.10 10.18 2.50
CA SER A 154 -14.81 9.86 3.75
C SER A 154 -15.22 11.10 4.55
N VAL A 155 -14.46 12.20 4.42
CA VAL A 155 -14.75 13.50 5.03
C VAL A 155 -15.40 14.49 4.05
N LEU A 156 -15.92 13.99 2.92
CA LEU A 156 -16.52 14.76 1.83
C LEU A 156 -15.59 15.86 1.26
N SER A 157 -14.27 15.64 1.28
CA SER A 157 -13.33 16.59 0.72
C SER A 157 -13.45 16.67 -0.80
N LEU A 158 -13.64 17.87 -1.34
CA LEU A 158 -13.64 18.12 -2.78
C LEU A 158 -12.33 17.66 -3.43
N ALA A 159 -11.20 17.83 -2.76
CA ALA A 159 -9.90 17.38 -3.25
C ALA A 159 -9.85 15.85 -3.43
N GLY A 160 -10.50 15.09 -2.54
CA GLY A 160 -10.59 13.63 -2.65
C GLY A 160 -11.42 13.19 -3.84
N TRP A 161 -12.53 13.88 -4.12
CA TRP A 161 -13.36 13.64 -5.30
C TRP A 161 -12.63 13.96 -6.60
N VAL A 162 -11.96 15.11 -6.66
CA VAL A 162 -11.13 15.51 -7.81
C VAL A 162 -10.02 14.49 -8.03
N TYR A 163 -9.29 14.09 -6.98
CA TYR A 163 -8.29 13.04 -7.06
C TYR A 163 -8.88 11.74 -7.62
N GLY A 164 -10.07 11.33 -7.16
CA GLY A 164 -10.76 10.14 -7.64
C GLY A 164 -11.02 10.14 -9.15
N VAL A 165 -11.49 11.27 -9.70
CA VAL A 165 -11.73 11.41 -11.14
C VAL A 165 -10.43 11.23 -11.93
N PHE A 166 -9.38 11.96 -11.57
CA PHE A 166 -8.09 11.87 -12.27
C PHE A 166 -7.39 10.53 -12.06
N LEU A 167 -7.55 9.91 -10.89
CA LEU A 167 -7.07 8.56 -10.61
C LEU A 167 -7.70 7.54 -11.58
N LEU A 168 -9.02 7.60 -11.75
CA LEU A 168 -9.75 6.70 -12.65
C LEU A 168 -9.32 6.91 -14.12
N LEU A 169 -9.24 8.16 -14.57
CA LEU A 169 -8.76 8.48 -15.92
C LEU A 169 -7.33 7.97 -16.13
N GLY A 170 -6.43 8.22 -15.17
CA GLY A 170 -5.05 7.74 -15.20
C GLY A 170 -4.96 6.22 -15.23
N ALA A 171 -5.80 5.51 -14.45
CA ALA A 171 -5.84 4.05 -14.44
C ALA A 171 -6.32 3.46 -15.79
N ILE A 172 -7.33 4.08 -16.42
CA ILE A 172 -7.83 3.64 -17.73
C ILE A 172 -6.77 3.84 -18.80
N VAL A 173 -6.15 5.02 -18.87
CA VAL A 173 -5.12 5.35 -19.87
C VAL A 173 -3.87 4.50 -19.63
N GLY A 174 -3.40 4.43 -18.38
CA GLY A 174 -2.23 3.63 -18.00
C GLY A 174 -2.43 2.14 -18.27
N GLY A 175 -3.61 1.60 -17.98
CA GLY A 175 -3.96 0.21 -18.29
C GLY A 175 -3.93 -0.08 -19.79
N LYS A 176 -4.49 0.82 -20.62
CA LYS A 176 -4.43 0.69 -22.08
C LYS A 176 -2.99 0.74 -22.61
N LEU A 177 -2.15 1.63 -22.08
CA LEU A 177 -0.74 1.73 -22.44
C LEU A 177 0.04 0.47 -22.04
N LEU A 178 -0.20 -0.04 -20.83
CA LEU A 178 0.44 -1.26 -20.33
C LEU A 178 0.17 -2.45 -21.25
N VAL A 179 -1.10 -2.67 -21.61
CA VAL A 179 -1.50 -3.75 -22.51
C VAL A 179 -0.92 -3.57 -23.90
N ARG A 180 -0.85 -2.33 -24.42
CA ARG A 180 -0.38 -2.06 -25.79
C ARG A 180 1.13 -2.24 -25.96
N PHE A 181 1.93 -1.89 -24.95
CA PHE A 181 3.39 -1.82 -25.07
C PHE A 181 4.14 -2.95 -24.36
N PHE A 182 3.58 -3.52 -23.28
CA PHE A 182 4.31 -4.39 -22.37
C PHE A 182 3.71 -5.79 -22.16
N MET A 183 2.44 -6.01 -22.52
CA MET A 183 1.84 -7.35 -22.63
C MET A 183 1.85 -7.81 -24.09
#